data_AF-A0A1W9W423-F1
#
_entry.id   AF-A0A1W9W423-F1
#
_cell.length_a   1.000
_cell.length_b   1.000
_cell.length_c   1.000
_cell.angle_alpha   90.00
_cell.angle_beta   90.00
_cell.angle_gamma   90.00
#
_symmetry.space_group_name_H-M   'P 1'
#
loop_
_entity.id
_entity.type
_entity.pdbx_description
1 polymer ?
#
loop_
_entity_poly.entity_id
_entity_poly.type
_entity_poly.pdbx_seq_one_letter_code
_entity_poly.pdbx_strand_id
1 'polypeptide(L)'
;MDTGEFTAQEKAISEGKSSWTRTSPGFDRLLEEIRSLPIRLLVERTRILTRVYRETEGQSINLRHARFLRAFAEEIPVFIHPDEEIVGSPALWVGRYVVPFAECDGGGYASLKRMVKDNPAPSEPFIDPSDWPIMEEDIIPYWREHALDVNFMSLMRENAPAAYAFGWTKDAKPTGVYVETGTGRSSQR
;
A
#
# COMPACT_ATOMS: atom_id res chain seq x y z
N MET A 1 -12.02 19.75 27.23
CA MET A 1 -12.37 19.20 28.55
C MET A 1 -12.07 17.72 28.47
N ASP A 2 -10.92 17.33 29.04
CA ASP A 2 -10.60 15.93 29.29
C ASP A 2 -11.48 15.50 30.46
N THR A 3 -12.38 14.55 30.25
CA THR A 3 -13.38 14.14 31.24
C THR A 3 -12.76 13.32 32.37
N GLY A 4 -11.48 12.92 32.27
CA GLY A 4 -10.83 12.02 33.22
C GLY A 4 -11.47 10.63 33.28
N GLU A 5 -12.45 10.37 32.42
CA GLU A 5 -13.10 9.07 32.28
C GLU A 5 -12.43 8.32 31.14
N PHE A 6 -11.87 7.15 31.46
CA PHE A 6 -11.36 6.23 30.46
C PHE A 6 -12.43 5.95 29.41
N THR A 7 -12.03 5.96 28.13
CA THR A 7 -12.83 5.38 27.06
C THR A 7 -13.12 3.91 27.37
N ALA A 8 -14.17 3.35 26.77
CA ALA A 8 -14.52 1.94 26.98
C ALA A 8 -13.34 0.98 26.71
N GLN A 9 -12.47 1.32 25.76
CA GLN A 9 -11.25 0.57 25.43
C GLN A 9 -10.17 0.73 26.51
N GLU A 10 -9.88 1.96 26.96
CA GLU A 10 -8.89 2.21 28.02
C GLU A 10 -9.32 1.58 29.35
N LYS A 11 -10.63 1.60 29.65
CA LYS A 11 -11.19 0.95 30.83
C LYS A 11 -11.00 -0.57 30.77
N ALA A 12 -11.26 -1.18 29.61
CA ALA A 12 -11.01 -2.61 29.40
C ALA A 12 -9.53 -2.98 29.56
N ILE A 13 -8.61 -2.16 29.01
CA ILE A 13 -7.16 -2.34 29.19
C ILE A 13 -6.76 -2.22 30.66
N SER A 14 -7.26 -1.20 31.37
CA SER A 14 -6.95 -0.97 32.79
C SER A 14 -7.48 -2.08 33.71
N GLU A 15 -8.60 -2.70 33.35
CA GLU A 15 -9.19 -3.84 34.05
C GLU A 15 -8.52 -5.18 33.68
N GLY A 16 -7.47 -5.17 32.86
CA GLY A 16 -6.83 -6.39 32.36
C GLY A 16 -7.74 -7.21 31.44
N LYS A 17 -8.90 -6.67 31.04
CA LYS A 17 -9.81 -7.26 30.07
C LYS A 17 -9.27 -6.96 28.68
N SER A 18 -8.26 -7.71 28.25
CA SER A 18 -8.03 -7.79 26.81
C SER A 18 -9.26 -8.47 26.19
N SER A 19 -9.92 -7.80 25.23
CA SER A 19 -10.88 -8.46 24.34
C SER A 19 -10.22 -9.62 23.57
N TRP A 20 -8.89 -9.61 23.52
CA TRP A 20 -8.05 -10.72 23.12
C TRP A 20 -8.13 -11.84 24.14
N THR A 21 -8.99 -12.81 23.87
CA THR A 21 -8.89 -14.12 24.50
C THR A 21 -7.84 -14.88 23.71
N ARG A 22 -6.83 -15.44 24.40
CA ARG A 22 -5.86 -16.36 23.79
C ARG A 22 -6.64 -17.53 23.18
N THR A 23 -6.78 -17.57 21.86
CA THR A 23 -7.77 -18.41 21.16
C THR A 23 -7.24 -19.83 20.94
N SER A 24 -6.11 -19.97 20.24
CA SER A 24 -5.45 -21.25 19.98
C SER A 24 -3.93 -21.12 19.96
N PRO A 25 -3.17 -22.19 20.27
CA PRO A 25 -1.71 -22.16 20.18
C PRO A 25 -1.17 -21.81 18.80
N GLY A 26 -1.89 -22.16 17.72
CA GLY A 26 -1.51 -21.80 16.34
C GLY A 26 -1.70 -20.31 16.07
N PHE A 27 -2.81 -19.74 16.53
CA PHE A 27 -3.06 -18.31 16.42
C PHE A 27 -1.98 -17.47 17.10
N ASP A 28 -1.59 -17.84 18.32
CA ASP A 28 -0.56 -17.09 19.06
C ASP A 28 0.79 -17.12 18.34
N ARG A 29 1.19 -18.29 17.80
CA ARG A 29 2.43 -18.42 17.01
C ARG A 29 2.38 -17.57 15.76
N LEU A 30 1.29 -17.66 14.99
CA LEU A 30 1.10 -16.87 13.78
C LEU A 30 1.14 -15.37 14.07
N LEU A 31 0.48 -14.92 15.14
CA LEU A 31 0.47 -13.52 15.53
C LEU A 31 1.86 -13.02 15.95
N GLU A 32 2.60 -13.83 16.71
CA GLU A 32 3.98 -13.52 17.11
C GLU A 32 4.89 -13.42 15.89
N GLU A 33 4.80 -14.38 14.97
CA GLU A 33 5.54 -14.38 13.71
C GLU A 33 5.25 -13.14 12.87
N ILE A 34 3.97 -12.85 12.57
CA ILE A 34 3.57 -11.65 11.80
C ILE A 34 4.11 -10.35 12.42
N ARG A 35 4.11 -10.25 13.76
CA ARG A 35 4.60 -9.05 14.48
C ARG A 35 6.11 -8.90 14.43
N SER A 36 6.83 -10.01 14.36
CA SER A 36 8.29 -10.03 14.24
C SER A 36 8.80 -9.70 12.82
N LEU A 37 7.93 -9.76 11.82
CA LEU A 37 8.28 -9.55 10.42
C LEU A 37 8.05 -8.10 9.96
N PRO A 38 8.93 -7.58 9.07
CA PRO A 38 8.83 -6.26 8.45
C PRO A 38 7.62 -6.14 7.52
N ILE A 39 7.31 -4.91 7.09
CA ILE A 39 6.17 -4.63 6.21
C ILE A 39 6.67 -4.54 4.76
N ARG A 40 6.48 -5.58 3.94
CA ARG A 40 7.02 -5.63 2.57
C ARG A 40 6.07 -5.02 1.54
N LEU A 41 6.58 -4.27 0.56
CA LEU A 41 5.79 -3.79 -0.57
C LEU A 41 5.41 -4.95 -1.52
N LEU A 42 4.14 -5.06 -1.88
CA LEU A 42 3.63 -6.09 -2.80
C LEU A 42 3.85 -5.68 -4.26
N VAL A 43 5.06 -5.90 -4.78
CA VAL A 43 5.45 -5.50 -6.15
C VAL A 43 4.81 -6.37 -7.23
N GLU A 44 4.63 -7.67 -7.00
CA GLU A 44 4.08 -8.58 -8.02
C GLU A 44 2.65 -8.23 -8.45
N ARG A 45 1.79 -7.80 -7.51
CA ARG A 45 0.45 -7.27 -7.83
C ARG A 45 0.53 -6.08 -8.80
N THR A 46 1.46 -5.17 -8.54
CA THR A 46 1.65 -3.96 -9.35
C THR A 46 2.25 -4.28 -10.70
N ARG A 47 3.11 -5.30 -10.80
CA ARG A 47 3.64 -5.82 -12.06
C ARG A 47 2.52 -6.36 -12.95
N ILE A 48 1.64 -7.20 -12.41
CA ILE A 48 0.46 -7.73 -13.13
C ILE A 48 -0.43 -6.59 -13.60
N LEU A 49 -0.75 -5.63 -12.71
CA LEU A 49 -1.52 -4.44 -13.06
C LEU A 49 -0.89 -3.68 -14.23
N THR A 50 0.40 -3.38 -14.15
CA THR A 50 1.14 -2.61 -15.15
C THR A 50 1.08 -3.30 -16.51
N ARG A 51 1.36 -4.60 -16.55
CA ARG A 51 1.29 -5.40 -17.78
C ARG A 51 -0.11 -5.34 -18.40
N VAL A 52 -1.16 -5.62 -17.62
CA VAL A 52 -2.54 -5.59 -18.11
C VAL A 52 -2.93 -4.20 -18.59
N TYR A 53 -2.59 -3.15 -17.86
CA TYR A 53 -2.93 -1.78 -18.24
C TYR A 53 -2.25 -1.38 -19.55
N ARG A 54 -0.99 -1.77 -19.76
CA ARG A 54 -0.25 -1.58 -21.01
C ARG A 54 -0.88 -2.34 -22.19
N GLU A 55 -1.30 -3.58 -21.98
CA GLU A 55 -1.95 -4.41 -23.01
C GLU A 55 -3.37 -3.93 -23.38
N THR A 56 -4.00 -3.11 -22.53
CA THR A 56 -5.42 -2.75 -22.63
C THR A 56 -5.68 -1.26 -22.82
N GLU A 57 -4.67 -0.52 -23.30
CA GLU A 57 -4.82 0.89 -23.65
C GLU A 57 -5.94 1.12 -24.67
N GLY A 58 -6.62 2.26 -24.54
CA GLY A 58 -7.81 2.59 -25.34
C GLY A 58 -9.11 1.90 -24.90
N GLN A 59 -9.06 0.89 -24.02
CA GLN A 59 -10.27 0.29 -23.43
C GLN A 59 -10.82 1.16 -22.29
N SER A 60 -12.11 0.97 -21.96
CA SER A 60 -12.70 1.66 -20.79
C SER A 60 -12.04 1.21 -19.49
N ILE A 61 -11.89 2.13 -18.54
CA ILE A 61 -11.21 1.85 -17.26
C ILE A 61 -11.79 0.65 -16.51
N ASN A 62 -13.13 0.50 -16.55
CA ASN A 62 -13.83 -0.63 -15.94
C ASN A 62 -13.40 -1.97 -16.57
N LEU A 63 -13.25 -2.02 -17.89
CA LEU A 63 -12.82 -3.24 -18.58
C LEU A 63 -11.35 -3.54 -18.30
N ARG A 64 -10.49 -2.52 -18.28
CA ARG A 64 -9.07 -2.67 -17.91
C ARG A 64 -8.93 -3.23 -16.51
N HIS A 65 -9.69 -2.70 -15.55
CA HIS A 65 -9.65 -3.15 -14.17
C HIS A 65 -10.24 -4.56 -13.99
N ALA A 66 -11.34 -4.88 -14.68
CA ALA A 66 -11.89 -6.23 -14.66
C ALA A 66 -10.89 -7.27 -15.22
N ARG A 67 -10.17 -6.93 -16.29
CA ARG A 67 -9.08 -7.77 -16.82
C ARG A 67 -7.93 -7.90 -15.84
N PHE A 68 -7.57 -6.82 -15.16
CA PHE A 68 -6.54 -6.87 -14.11
C PHE A 68 -6.95 -7.81 -12.98
N LEU A 69 -8.18 -7.70 -12.45
CA LEU A 69 -8.66 -8.57 -11.38
C LEU A 69 -8.68 -10.04 -11.79
N ARG A 70 -9.04 -10.32 -13.04
CA ARG A 70 -8.96 -11.68 -13.60
C ARG A 70 -7.52 -12.19 -13.67
N ALA A 71 -6.62 -11.43 -14.29
CA ALA A 71 -5.21 -11.81 -14.41
C ALA A 71 -4.57 -11.99 -13.03
N PHE A 72 -4.87 -11.08 -12.10
CA PHE A 72 -4.42 -11.17 -10.71
C PHE A 72 -4.90 -12.47 -10.05
N ALA A 73 -6.18 -12.82 -10.17
CA ALA A 73 -6.73 -14.05 -9.61
C ALA A 73 -6.17 -15.34 -10.28
N GLU A 74 -5.78 -15.27 -11.56
CA GLU A 74 -5.21 -16.41 -12.31
C GLU A 74 -3.70 -16.58 -12.06
N GLU A 75 -2.97 -15.50 -11.80
CA GLU A 75 -1.50 -15.48 -11.84
C GLU A 75 -0.82 -15.29 -10.48
N ILE A 76 -1.48 -14.64 -9.51
CA ILE A 76 -0.83 -14.37 -8.22
C ILE A 76 -0.55 -15.70 -7.50
N PRO A 77 0.68 -15.95 -7.05
CA PRO A 77 0.96 -17.16 -6.28
C PRO A 77 0.18 -17.15 -4.96
N VAL A 78 -0.28 -18.32 -4.53
CA VAL A 78 -1.03 -18.50 -3.29
C VAL A 78 -0.10 -19.06 -2.22
N PHE A 79 -0.01 -18.34 -1.10
CA PHE A 79 0.65 -18.81 0.11
C PHE A 79 -0.39 -19.15 1.17
N ILE A 80 -0.21 -20.29 1.86
CA ILE A 80 -1.07 -20.74 2.97
C ILE A 80 -0.14 -21.10 4.12
N HIS A 81 -0.29 -20.42 5.26
CA HIS A 81 0.48 -20.68 6.45
C HIS A 81 -0.09 -21.91 7.22
N PRO A 82 0.73 -22.80 7.81
CA PRO A 82 0.24 -23.99 8.52
C PRO A 82 -0.70 -23.71 9.70
N ASP A 83 -0.55 -22.55 10.34
CA ASP A 83 -1.38 -22.11 11.47
C ASP A 83 -2.58 -21.22 11.04
N GLU A 84 -2.83 -21.00 9.74
CA GLU A 84 -4.00 -20.25 9.24
C GLU A 84 -5.27 -21.13 9.21
N GLU A 85 -6.33 -20.70 9.89
CA GLU A 85 -7.68 -21.31 9.77
C GLU A 85 -8.50 -20.71 8.62
N ILE A 86 -8.27 -19.42 8.32
CA ILE A 86 -8.86 -18.70 7.19
C ILE A 86 -7.71 -18.28 6.29
N VAL A 87 -7.79 -18.67 5.03
CA VAL A 87 -6.79 -18.37 4.00
C VAL A 87 -7.30 -17.28 3.06
N GLY A 88 -6.36 -16.57 2.43
CA GLY A 88 -6.68 -15.51 1.47
C GLY A 88 -5.88 -14.25 1.73
N SER A 89 -4.62 -14.29 1.32
CA SER A 89 -3.74 -13.12 1.31
C SER A 89 -3.22 -12.92 -0.13
N PRO A 90 -3.15 -11.68 -0.63
CA PRO A 90 -2.49 -11.37 -1.89
C PRO A 90 -0.96 -11.42 -1.79
N ALA A 91 -0.39 -11.52 -0.58
CA ALA A 91 1.04 -11.62 -0.37
C ALA A 91 1.54 -13.06 -0.46
N LEU A 92 2.76 -13.22 -0.98
CA LEU A 92 3.37 -14.52 -1.25
C LEU A 92 4.15 -15.07 -0.03
N TRP A 93 3.89 -14.49 1.14
CA TRP A 93 4.63 -14.71 2.38
C TRP A 93 3.71 -14.48 3.58
N VAL A 94 4.11 -15.02 4.73
CA VAL A 94 3.54 -14.67 6.03
C VAL A 94 4.00 -13.28 6.44
N GLY A 95 3.09 -12.44 6.93
CA GLY A 95 3.42 -11.13 7.46
C GLY A 95 2.59 -9.98 6.90
N ARG A 96 3.06 -8.76 7.15
CA ARG A 96 2.39 -7.53 6.74
C ARG A 96 2.92 -7.05 5.40
N TYR A 97 2.06 -6.39 4.63
CA TYR A 97 2.44 -5.86 3.33
C TYR A 97 1.76 -4.51 3.03
N VAL A 98 2.38 -3.76 2.12
CA VAL A 98 1.80 -2.55 1.52
C VAL A 98 1.38 -2.87 0.10
N VAL A 99 0.14 -2.53 -0.26
CA VAL A 99 -0.37 -2.70 -1.62
C VAL A 99 -0.21 -1.38 -2.39
N PRO A 100 0.63 -1.33 -3.44
CA PRO A 100 0.76 -0.15 -4.28
C PRO A 100 -0.44 -0.04 -5.22
N PHE A 101 -1.03 1.15 -5.32
CA PHE A 101 -2.05 1.50 -6.30
C PHE A 101 -1.45 2.40 -7.38
N ALA A 102 -0.56 1.83 -8.20
CA ALA A 102 0.20 2.58 -9.19
C ALA A 102 -0.69 3.34 -10.20
N GLU A 103 -1.91 2.86 -10.42
CA GLU A 103 -2.93 3.54 -11.21
C GLU A 103 -3.37 4.88 -10.64
N CYS A 104 -3.22 5.07 -9.33
CA CYS A 104 -3.61 6.27 -8.59
C CYS A 104 -2.42 7.21 -8.38
N ASP A 105 -1.30 6.69 -7.87
CA ASP A 105 -0.18 7.49 -7.35
C ASP A 105 1.21 7.06 -7.87
N GLY A 106 1.23 6.31 -8.98
CA GLY A 106 2.45 5.78 -9.58
C GLY A 106 3.43 6.84 -10.09
N GLY A 107 2.98 8.08 -10.31
CA GLY A 107 3.86 9.21 -10.68
C GLY A 107 4.96 9.47 -9.64
N GLY A 108 4.70 9.17 -8.37
CA GLY A 108 5.65 9.34 -7.26
C GLY A 108 6.59 8.15 -7.01
N TYR A 109 6.47 7.03 -7.71
CA TYR A 109 7.08 5.76 -7.28
C TYR A 109 8.61 5.73 -7.37
N ALA A 110 9.23 6.58 -8.18
CA ALA A 110 10.69 6.76 -8.18
C ALA A 110 11.23 7.14 -6.78
N SER A 111 10.44 7.84 -5.96
CA SER A 111 10.82 8.22 -4.60
C SER A 111 10.86 7.02 -3.63
N LEU A 112 10.25 5.89 -3.99
CA LEU A 112 10.25 4.68 -3.18
C LEU A 112 11.61 3.98 -3.14
N LYS A 113 12.58 4.37 -3.98
CA LYS A 113 13.97 3.86 -3.93
C LYS A 113 14.57 3.94 -2.53
N ARG A 114 14.19 4.95 -1.75
CA ARG A 114 14.62 5.15 -0.35
C ARG A 114 14.14 4.06 0.62
N MET A 115 13.16 3.25 0.21
CA MET A 115 12.59 2.16 1.01
C MET A 115 13.25 0.81 0.70
N VAL A 116 14.16 0.74 -0.26
CA VAL A 116 14.91 -0.50 -0.55
C VAL A 116 15.89 -0.78 0.59
N LYS A 117 15.78 -1.94 1.22
CA LYS A 117 16.59 -2.31 2.40
C LYS A 117 16.83 -3.81 2.48
N ASP A 118 18.06 -4.21 2.83
CA ASP A 118 18.42 -5.61 3.08
C ASP A 118 17.93 -6.13 4.44
N ASN A 119 17.89 -5.25 5.47
CA ASN A 119 17.55 -5.65 6.84
C ASN A 119 16.63 -4.61 7.52
N PRO A 120 15.34 -4.55 7.16
CA PRO A 120 14.35 -3.65 7.75
C PRO A 120 13.97 -4.06 9.18
N ALA A 121 13.58 -3.09 10.00
CA ALA A 121 13.00 -3.39 11.32
C ALA A 121 11.58 -3.99 11.19
N PRO A 122 11.08 -4.76 12.18
CA PRO A 122 9.76 -5.40 12.10
C PRO A 122 8.60 -4.46 11.78
N SER A 123 8.61 -3.21 12.24
CA SER A 123 7.53 -2.26 11.96
C SER A 123 7.84 -1.28 10.82
N GLU A 124 8.90 -1.54 10.04
CA GLU A 124 9.33 -0.67 8.96
C GLU A 124 8.82 -1.15 7.60
N PRO A 125 8.15 -0.27 6.82
CA PRO A 125 7.86 -0.50 5.42
C PRO A 125 9.14 -0.54 4.57
N PHE A 126 9.29 -1.56 3.74
CA PHE A 126 10.46 -1.70 2.86
C PHE A 126 10.11 -2.33 1.52
N ILE A 127 11.03 -2.16 0.57
CA ILE A 127 11.07 -2.87 -0.70
C ILE A 127 12.22 -3.86 -0.63
N ASP A 128 11.97 -5.12 -0.97
CA ASP A 128 13.02 -6.11 -1.10
C ASP A 128 13.97 -5.68 -2.24
N PRO A 129 15.30 -5.71 -2.04
CA PRO A 129 16.25 -5.33 -3.09
C PRO A 129 16.05 -6.07 -4.41
N SER A 130 15.56 -7.33 -4.37
CA SER A 130 15.26 -8.11 -5.57
C SER A 130 14.05 -7.60 -6.36
N ASP A 131 13.13 -6.87 -5.72
CA ASP A 131 11.95 -6.29 -6.36
C ASP A 131 12.25 -4.93 -7.02
N TRP A 132 13.32 -4.24 -6.62
CA TRP A 132 13.62 -2.90 -7.12
C TRP A 132 13.86 -2.85 -8.64
N PRO A 133 14.60 -3.79 -9.27
CA PRO A 133 14.74 -3.81 -10.72
C PRO A 133 13.40 -3.86 -11.46
N ILE A 134 12.43 -4.64 -10.97
CA ILE A 134 11.07 -4.71 -11.55
C ILE A 134 10.39 -3.34 -11.46
N MET A 135 10.53 -2.67 -10.31
CA MET A 135 10.00 -1.32 -10.12
C MET A 135 10.64 -0.32 -11.09
N GLU A 136 11.97 -0.30 -11.19
CA GLU A 136 12.73 0.68 -11.96
C GLU A 136 12.61 0.48 -13.47
N GLU A 137 12.56 -0.76 -13.95
CA GLU A 137 12.60 -1.10 -15.37
C GLU A 137 11.20 -1.24 -16.01
N ASP A 138 10.20 -1.74 -15.26
CA ASP A 138 8.88 -2.06 -15.83
C ASP A 138 7.76 -1.14 -15.30
N ILE A 139 7.66 -0.99 -13.98
CA ILE A 139 6.51 -0.32 -13.34
C ILE A 139 6.63 1.21 -13.43
N ILE A 140 7.72 1.79 -12.91
CA ILE A 140 7.90 3.24 -12.79
C ILE A 140 7.82 3.95 -14.16
N PRO A 141 8.46 3.45 -15.24
CA PRO A 141 8.42 4.13 -16.53
C PRO A 141 6.99 4.27 -17.06
N TYR A 142 6.16 3.23 -16.92
CA TYR A 142 4.78 3.26 -17.39
C TYR A 142 3.94 4.27 -16.61
N TRP A 143 3.95 4.19 -15.28
CA TRP A 143 3.04 4.99 -14.46
C TRP A 143 3.44 6.46 -14.32
N ARG A 144 4.69 6.81 -14.62
CA ARG A 144 5.14 8.22 -14.70
C ARG A 144 4.33 9.05 -15.69
N GLU A 145 3.71 8.41 -16.68
CA GLU A 145 2.92 9.08 -17.71
C GLU A 145 1.42 8.73 -17.65
N HIS A 146 1.05 7.62 -17.00
CA HIS A 146 -0.29 7.05 -17.07
C HIS A 146 -1.08 7.10 -15.75
N ALA A 147 -0.43 7.43 -14.63
CA ALA A 147 -1.08 7.46 -13.33
C ALA A 147 -2.05 8.66 -13.20
N LEU A 148 -3.10 8.48 -12.39
CA LEU A 148 -4.11 9.50 -12.14
C LEU A 148 -3.50 10.81 -11.60
N ASP A 149 -2.56 10.71 -10.66
CA ASP A 149 -1.89 11.86 -10.05
C ASP A 149 -1.15 12.72 -11.09
N VAL A 150 -0.53 12.11 -12.10
CA VAL A 150 0.17 12.82 -13.19
C VAL A 150 -0.82 13.72 -13.95
N ASN A 151 -1.94 13.14 -14.40
CA ASN A 151 -2.97 13.86 -15.14
C ASN A 151 -3.66 14.93 -14.29
N PHE A 152 -3.99 14.59 -13.04
CA PHE A 152 -4.59 15.53 -12.09
C PHE A 152 -3.69 16.76 -11.88
N MET A 153 -2.38 16.54 -11.68
CA MET A 153 -1.42 17.62 -11.47
C MET A 153 -1.23 18.49 -12.71
N SER A 154 -1.30 17.92 -13.93
CA SER A 154 -1.28 18.72 -15.16
C SER A 154 -2.51 19.62 -15.26
N LEU A 155 -3.71 19.04 -15.08
CA LEU A 155 -4.97 19.79 -15.15
C LEU A 155 -5.03 20.90 -14.10
N MET A 156 -4.53 20.66 -12.89
CA MET A 156 -4.46 21.68 -11.84
C MET A 156 -3.52 22.83 -12.22
N ARG A 157 -2.35 22.55 -12.80
CA ARG A 157 -1.43 23.61 -13.27
C ARG A 157 -2.06 24.47 -14.35
N GLU A 158 -2.77 23.85 -15.27
CA GLU A 158 -3.37 24.54 -16.42
C GLU A 158 -4.63 25.32 -16.05
N ASN A 159 -5.54 24.73 -15.27
CA ASN A 159 -6.87 25.27 -15.04
C ASN A 159 -7.02 26.00 -13.70
N ALA A 160 -6.15 25.72 -12.73
CA ALA A 160 -6.20 26.34 -11.40
C ALA A 160 -4.79 26.66 -10.86
N PRO A 161 -3.96 27.43 -11.59
CA PRO A 161 -2.54 27.65 -11.24
C PRO A 161 -2.34 28.28 -9.85
N ALA A 162 -3.26 29.12 -9.39
CA ALA A 162 -3.21 29.69 -8.04
C ALA A 162 -3.42 28.63 -6.95
N ALA A 163 -4.39 27.73 -7.14
CA ALA A 163 -4.63 26.61 -6.22
C ALA A 163 -3.46 25.61 -6.26
N TYR A 164 -2.91 25.35 -7.46
CA TYR A 164 -1.71 24.53 -7.61
C TYR A 164 -0.53 25.11 -6.84
N ALA A 165 -0.22 26.40 -7.02
CA ALA A 165 0.91 27.04 -6.34
C ALA A 165 0.71 27.13 -4.80
N PHE A 166 -0.54 27.12 -4.35
CA PHE A 166 -0.87 27.06 -2.93
C PHE A 166 -0.63 25.65 -2.36
N GLY A 167 -1.08 24.60 -3.05
CA GLY A 167 -1.01 23.21 -2.57
C GLY A 167 0.31 22.49 -2.85
N TRP A 168 1.07 22.92 -3.87
CA TRP A 168 2.28 22.24 -4.32
C TRP A 168 3.39 23.21 -4.71
N THR A 169 4.64 22.77 -4.50
CA THR A 169 5.83 23.45 -4.99
C THR A 169 5.93 23.34 -6.52
N LYS A 170 6.84 24.12 -7.11
CA LYS A 170 7.15 24.02 -8.55
C LYS A 170 7.54 22.60 -8.98
N ASP A 171 8.15 21.83 -8.08
CA ASP A 171 8.55 20.43 -8.28
C ASP A 171 7.42 19.43 -7.94
N ALA A 172 6.16 19.88 -7.89
CA ALA A 172 4.98 19.07 -7.57
C ALA A 172 5.02 18.39 -6.18
N LYS A 173 5.81 18.90 -5.24
CA LYS A 173 5.82 18.42 -3.85
C LYS A 173 4.73 19.12 -3.05
N PRO A 174 3.93 18.43 -2.23
CA PRO A 174 2.93 19.08 -1.38
C PRO A 174 3.56 20.14 -0.48
N THR A 175 2.95 21.32 -0.35
CA THR A 175 3.42 22.43 0.51
C THR A 175 3.02 22.28 1.98
N GLY A 176 2.33 21.19 2.34
CA GLY A 176 1.79 20.97 3.68
C GLY A 176 0.32 21.36 3.84
N VAL A 177 -0.35 21.80 2.76
CA VAL A 177 -1.81 21.89 2.71
C VAL A 177 -2.37 20.48 2.63
N TYR A 178 -3.20 20.09 3.61
CA TYR A 178 -3.87 18.80 3.64
C TYR A 178 -4.92 18.76 2.53
N VAL A 179 -4.51 18.28 1.35
CA VAL A 179 -5.44 17.73 0.38
C VAL A 179 -5.71 16.32 0.87
N GLU A 180 -6.94 16.03 1.27
CA GLU A 180 -7.34 14.70 1.75
C GLU A 180 -7.25 13.71 0.58
N THR A 181 -6.04 13.25 0.27
CA THR A 181 -5.80 12.06 -0.54
C THR A 181 -5.60 10.93 0.46
N GLY A 182 -6.43 9.89 0.38
CA GLY A 182 -6.58 8.84 1.40
C GLY A 182 -5.36 7.95 1.67
N THR A 183 -4.14 8.35 1.31
CA THR A 183 -2.93 7.51 1.34
C THR A 183 -2.21 7.49 2.69
N GLY A 184 -2.69 8.23 3.70
CA GLY A 184 -2.00 8.39 4.99
C GLY A 184 -2.60 7.67 6.21
N ARG A 185 -3.57 6.76 6.05
CA ARG A 185 -4.13 6.03 7.20
C ARG A 185 -3.36 4.73 7.45
N SER A 186 -2.38 4.75 8.36
CA SER A 186 -2.00 3.51 9.07
C SER A 186 -2.87 3.40 10.32
N SER A 187 -3.65 2.33 10.43
CA SER A 187 -4.44 2.00 11.63
C SER A 187 -3.60 1.39 12.75
N GLN A 188 -2.28 1.41 12.63
CA GLN A 188 -1.37 0.80 13.59
C GLN A 188 -0.70 1.89 14.43
N ARG A 189 -1.42 2.34 15.44
CA ARG A 189 -0.83 2.83 16.69
C ARG A 189 -1.23 1.86 17.80
#